data_AF-A0A8T4I7A1-F1
#
_entry.id   AF-A0A8T4I7A1-F1
#
_cell.length_a   1.000
_cell.length_b   1.000
_cell.length_c   1.000
_cell.angle_alpha   90.00
_cell.angle_beta   90.00
_cell.angle_gamma   90.00
#
_symmetry.space_group_name_H-M   'P 1'
#
loop_
_entity.id
_entity.type
_entity.pdbx_description
1 polymer ?
#
loop_
_entity_poly.entity_id
_entity_poly.type
_entity_poly.pdbx_seq_one_letter_code
_entity_poly.pdbx_strand_id
1 'polypeptide(L)' 'MTVQETHAETGVHSAVRDHLGSRVHPVTGVSCDSWLCEHLAGEAENRDPIENTDVAWVPI' A
#
# COMPACT_ATOMS: atom_id res chain seq x y z
N MET A 1 10.33 -0.21 1.16
CA MET A 1 9.17 0.54 1.69
C MET A 1 7.89 0.05 1.04
N THR A 2 7.32 0.67 -0.01
CA THR A 2 5.97 0.32 -0.56
C THR A 2 5.68 -1.18 -0.72
N VAL A 3 6.49 -1.95 -1.47
CA VAL A 3 6.26 -3.39 -1.65
C VAL A 3 6.35 -4.18 -0.33
N GLN A 4 7.26 -3.79 0.55
CA GLN A 4 7.46 -4.48 1.83
C GLN A 4 6.31 -4.18 2.79
N GLU A 5 5.88 -2.92 2.88
CA GLU A 5 4.72 -2.50 3.69
C GLU A 5 3.45 -3.19 3.18
N THR A 6 3.18 -3.14 1.88
CA THR A 6 2.01 -3.80 1.29
C THR A 6 1.97 -5.29 1.65
N HIS A 7 3.10 -6.01 1.53
CA HIS A 7 3.13 -7.42 1.90
C HIS A 7 2.99 -7.64 3.41
N ALA A 8 3.62 -6.79 4.24
CA ALA A 8 3.55 -6.90 5.70
C ALA A 8 2.12 -6.68 6.21
N GLU A 9 1.42 -5.67 5.70
CA GLU A 9 0.09 -5.28 6.14
C GLU A 9 -1.03 -6.13 5.53
N THR A 10 -0.89 -6.55 4.27
CA THR A 10 -2.01 -7.13 3.50
C THR A 10 -1.76 -8.54 2.98
N GLY A 11 -0.52 -9.02 3.06
CA GLY A 11 -0.09 -10.30 2.49
C GLY A 11 0.04 -10.35 0.97
N VAL A 12 -0.25 -9.24 0.29
CA VAL A 12 -0.14 -9.15 -1.17
C VAL A 12 1.31 -9.00 -1.61
N HIS A 13 1.73 -9.84 -2.56
CA HIS A 13 2.96 -9.64 -3.31
C HIS A 13 2.69 -8.70 -4.48
N SER A 14 3.45 -7.61 -4.58
CA SER A 14 3.30 -6.60 -5.61
C SER A 14 4.64 -6.16 -6.21
N ALA A 15 4.57 -5.50 -7.36
CA ALA A 15 5.71 -4.80 -7.96
C ALA A 15 5.33 -3.36 -8.33
N VAL A 16 6.24 -2.42 -8.06
CA VAL A 16 6.10 -1.02 -8.48
C VAL A 16 6.17 -0.94 -10.00
N ARG A 17 5.26 -0.18 -10.59
CA ARG A 17 5.19 0.11 -12.03
C ARG A 17 5.50 1.55 -12.36
N ASP A 18 4.96 2.50 -11.60
CA ASP A 18 5.16 3.92 -11.87
C ASP A 18 5.12 4.77 -10.61
N HIS A 19 5.79 5.92 -10.64
CA HIS A 19 5.67 6.96 -9.62
C HIS A 19 4.54 7.91 -10.01
N LEU A 20 3.53 8.03 -9.15
CA LEU A 20 2.39 8.91 -9.41
C LEU A 20 2.62 10.33 -8.89
N GLY A 21 3.69 10.55 -8.12
CA GLY A 21 4.07 11.85 -7.58
C GLY A 21 4.21 11.86 -6.06
N SER A 22 4.56 13.02 -5.53
CA SER A 22 4.79 13.24 -4.10
C SER A 22 4.02 14.45 -3.59
N ARG A 23 3.68 14.43 -2.30
CA ARG A 23 3.01 15.53 -1.59
C ARG A 23 3.47 15.61 -0.14
N VAL A 24 3.46 16.80 0.45
CA VAL A 24 3.67 16.98 1.89
C VAL A 24 2.31 16.96 2.59
N HIS A 25 2.14 16.11 3.59
CA HIS A 25 0.91 16.07 4.38
C HIS A 25 0.74 17.39 5.16
N PRO A 26 -0.37 18.11 5.01
CA PRO A 26 -0.49 19.50 5.47
C PRO A 26 -0.49 19.65 6.99
N VAL A 27 -0.80 18.58 7.74
CA VAL A 27 -0.87 18.61 9.20
C VAL A 27 0.42 18.09 9.84
N THR A 28 0.99 17.02 9.31
CA THR A 28 2.14 16.33 9.93
C THR A 28 3.48 16.73 9.30
N GLY A 29 3.47 17.38 8.13
CA GLY A 29 4.68 17.74 7.39
C GLY A 29 5.42 16.55 6.76
N VAL A 30 4.87 15.34 6.86
CA VAL A 30 5.47 14.12 6.30
C VAL A 30 5.40 14.17 4.77
N SER A 31 6.50 13.83 4.09
CA SER A 31 6.51 13.62 2.64
C SER A 31 5.90 12.27 2.30
N CYS A 32 4.88 12.25 1.45
CA CYS A 32 4.18 11.06 0.99
C CYS A 32 4.40 10.86 -0.50
N ASP A 33 4.99 9.73 -0.88
CA ASP A 33 5.14 9.30 -2.27
C ASP A 33 4.04 8.30 -2.65
N SER A 34 3.42 8.52 -3.80
CA SER A 34 2.38 7.65 -4.35
C SER A 34 2.93 6.81 -5.50
N TRP A 35 2.68 5.51 -5.48
CA TRP A 35 3.21 4.56 -6.47
C TRP A 35 2.09 3.68 -7.02
N LEU A 36 2.09 3.48 -8.35
CA LEU A 36 1.26 2.46 -8.98
C LEU A 36 1.94 1.11 -8.84
N CYS A 37 1.23 0.12 -8.29
CA CYS A 37 1.73 -1.23 -8.12
C CYS A 37 0.83 -2.24 -8.84
N GLU A 38 1.43 -3.31 -9.35
CA GLU A 38 0.73 -4.47 -9.91
C GLU A 38 0.67 -5.59 -8.88
N HIS A 39 -0.48 -6.27 -8.78
CA HIS A 39 -0.64 -7.51 -8.00
C HIS A 39 0.07 -8.66 -8.72
N LEU A 40 0.90 -9.40 -7.99
CA LEU A 40 1.62 -10.56 -8.53
C LEU A 40 1.10 -11.87 -7.96
N ALA A 41 0.82 -11.92 -6.65
CA ALA A 41 0.36 -13.11 -5.95
C ALA A 41 -0.16 -12.75 -4.54
N GLY A 42 -0.73 -13.74 -3.86
CA GLY A 42 -1.25 -13.61 -2.50
C GLY A 42 -2.71 -13.17 -2.48
N GLU A 43 -3.39 -13.54 -1.39
CA GLU A 43 -4.76 -13.13 -1.09
C GLU A 43 -4.73 -11.95 -0.13
N ALA A 44 -5.69 -11.05 -0.26
CA ALA A 44 -5.82 -9.90 0.64
C ALA A 44 -6.29 -10.39 2.02
N GLU A 45 -5.44 -10.22 3.02
CA GLU A 45 -5.68 -10.58 4.41
C GLU A 45 -5.17 -9.45 5.31
N ASN A 46 -5.94 -9.03 6.31
CA ASN A 46 -5.47 -8.02 7.25
C ASN A 46 -4.41 -8.64 8.19
N ARG A 47 -3.14 -8.42 7.87
CA ARG A 47 -1.99 -8.94 8.61
C ARG A 47 -1.43 -7.95 9.63
N ASP A 48 -1.83 -6.69 9.55
CA ASP A 48 -1.53 -5.69 10.57
C ASP A 48 -2.82 -5.09 11.15
N PRO A 49 -3.44 -5.75 12.15
CA PRO A 49 -4.65 -5.28 12.79
C PRO A 49 -4.42 -4.07 13.73
N ILE A 50 -3.18 -3.66 13.97
CA ILE A 50 -2.88 -2.44 14.73
C ILE A 50 -3.06 -1.23 13.83
N GLU A 51 -2.63 -1.32 12.57
CA GLU A 51 -2.74 -0.23 11.59
C GLU A 51 -4.03 -0.27 10.78
N ASN A 52 -4.51 -1.45 10.40
CA ASN A 52 -5.66 -1.64 9.52
C ASN A 52 -6.82 -2.32 10.23
N THR A 53 -8.06 -1.92 9.92
CA THR A 53 -9.25 -2.65 10.41
C THR A 53 -9.59 -3.85 9.54
N ASP A 54 -9.46 -3.71 8.22
CA ASP A 54 -9.75 -4.77 7.23
C ASP A 54 -9.03 -4.47 5.91
N VAL A 55 -9.03 -5.43 4.98
CA VAL A 55 -8.52 -5.26 3.61
C VAL A 55 -9.44 -5.96 2.61
N ALA A 56 -9.69 -5.30 1.47
CA ALA A 56 -10.53 -5.86 0.42
C ALA A 56 -10.09 -5.37 -0.97
N TRP A 57 -10.28 -6.21 -1.97
CA TRP A 57 -10.26 -5.80 -3.37
C TRP A 57 -11.56 -5.07 -3.72
N VAL A 58 -11.45 -3.91 -4.37
CA VAL A 58 -12.60 -3.08 -4.77
C VAL A 58 -12.68 -3.02 -6.30
N PRO A 59 -13.83 -3.29 -6.93
CA PRO A 59 -14.00 -3.13 -8.37
C PRO A 59 -13.88 -1.66 -8.78
N ILE A 60 -13.40 -1.43 -10.00
CA ILE A 60 -13.14 -0.10 -10.59
C ILE A 60 -14.42 0.47 -11.20
#